data_AF-A0A4U3AT52-F1
#
_entry.id   AF-A0A4U3AT52-F1
#
_cell.length_a   1.000
_cell.length_b   1.000
_cell.length_c   1.000
_cell.angle_alpha   90.00
_cell.angle_beta   90.00
_cell.angle_gamma   90.00
#
_symmetry.space_group_name_H-M   'P 1'
#
loop_
_entity.id
_entity.type
_entity.pdbx_description
1 polymer ?
#
loop_
_entity_poly.entity_id
_entity_poly.type
_entity_poly.pdbx_seq_one_letter_code
_entity_poly.pdbx_strand_id
1 'polypeptide(L)'
;MKLFHTADWHLGKLVHGVYMTEDQKIVLDQFVQAVEEEKPDVVIIAGDLYDRAIPPTEAVDLLNDVLQKIVIDLQTPVIAVAGNHDSPDRIHFGSSLMKKQGLFIVGQFQFPYEPIILNDEYGEVHFHLIPYADPSIVRHVLKNEDVRSHDDAMRIFMNELSETMDKEARHVFVGHAFVTSAGEAEENTSDAERPLSIGGAEYVNSHYFDKFHYTALGHLHQAHFVRNETIRYSGSPLAYSISEEKHKKGYYIVELDEQGEATIEKRLLAPRRKMRTVEAKIDELLQHPVSEDYVFVKLLDENPVLQPMEKIRSVYPNA
;
A
#
# COMPACT_ATOMS: atom_id res chain seq x y z
N MET A 1 12.58 -8.39 -16.23
CA MET A 1 11.19 -8.40 -15.72
C MET A 1 10.71 -6.99 -15.36
N LYS A 2 9.59 -6.53 -15.92
CA LYS A 2 8.90 -5.28 -15.58
C LYS A 2 7.82 -5.52 -14.52
N LEU A 3 7.92 -4.84 -13.38
CA LEU A 3 7.00 -4.91 -12.25
C LEU A 3 6.26 -3.58 -12.10
N PHE A 4 4.98 -3.63 -11.77
CA PHE A 4 4.25 -2.49 -11.23
C PHE A 4 4.09 -2.65 -9.72
N HIS A 5 4.51 -1.69 -8.92
CA HIS A 5 4.42 -1.74 -7.45
C HIS A 5 3.53 -0.61 -6.91
N THR A 6 2.42 -0.99 -6.27
CA THR A 6 1.49 -0.13 -5.53
C THR A 6 1.18 -0.75 -4.15
N ALA A 7 0.64 0.04 -3.23
CA ALA A 7 0.18 -0.43 -1.92
C ALA A 7 -0.92 0.48 -1.37
N ASP A 8 -1.45 0.15 -0.19
CA ASP A 8 -2.24 1.05 0.65
C ASP A 8 -3.46 1.62 -0.08
N TRP A 9 -4.22 0.74 -0.75
CA TRP A 9 -5.40 1.12 -1.52
C TRP A 9 -6.54 1.58 -0.61
N HIS A 10 -6.67 1.03 0.60
CA HIS A 10 -7.70 1.37 1.58
C HIS A 10 -9.10 1.51 0.97
N LEU A 11 -9.51 0.55 0.14
CA LEU A 11 -10.80 0.64 -0.55
C LEU A 11 -11.95 0.78 0.46
N GLY A 12 -12.84 1.73 0.19
CA GLY A 12 -13.94 2.09 1.09
C GLY A 12 -13.57 3.10 2.18
N LYS A 13 -12.48 3.87 2.00
CA LYS A 13 -12.10 4.96 2.89
C LYS A 13 -13.21 6.01 3.01
N LEU A 14 -13.38 6.54 4.22
CA LEU A 14 -14.23 7.68 4.51
C LEU A 14 -13.38 8.93 4.79
N VAL A 15 -13.68 10.03 4.11
CA VAL A 15 -13.15 11.36 4.41
C VAL A 15 -14.32 12.29 4.66
N HIS A 16 -14.36 12.91 5.83
CA HIS A 16 -15.44 13.82 6.29
C HIS A 16 -16.85 13.19 6.19
N GLY A 17 -16.94 11.87 6.37
CA GLY A 17 -18.20 11.12 6.27
C GLY A 17 -18.62 10.77 4.84
N VAL A 18 -17.80 11.07 3.83
CA VAL A 18 -18.04 10.74 2.42
C VAL A 18 -17.14 9.58 2.01
N TYR A 19 -17.71 8.56 1.35
CA TYR A 19 -16.95 7.45 0.81
C TYR A 19 -16.14 7.89 -0.40
N MET A 20 -14.87 7.51 -0.43
CA MET A 20 -13.96 7.81 -1.54
C MET A 20 -14.01 6.78 -2.67
N THR A 21 -14.89 5.78 -2.61
CA THR A 21 -14.89 4.64 -3.54
C THR A 21 -15.00 5.07 -5.02
N GLU A 22 -15.74 6.15 -5.32
CA GLU A 22 -15.82 6.72 -6.68
C GLU A 22 -14.48 7.31 -7.13
N ASP A 23 -13.82 8.10 -6.27
CA ASP A 23 -12.50 8.68 -6.53
C ASP A 23 -11.42 7.57 -6.63
N GLN A 24 -11.51 6.55 -5.78
CA GLN A 24 -10.65 5.35 -5.82
C GLN A 24 -10.80 4.62 -7.16
N LYS A 25 -12.04 4.43 -7.62
CA LYS A 25 -12.29 3.82 -8.93
C LYS A 25 -11.60 4.59 -10.06
N ILE A 26 -11.72 5.92 -10.08
CA ILE A 26 -11.13 6.74 -11.15
C ILE A 26 -9.60 6.62 -11.19
N VAL A 27 -8.96 6.53 -10.03
CA VAL A 27 -7.50 6.37 -9.94
C VAL A 27 -7.08 4.95 -10.30
N LEU A 28 -7.85 3.93 -9.90
CA LEU A 28 -7.56 2.54 -10.27
C LEU A 28 -7.82 2.27 -11.76
N ASP A 29 -8.81 2.92 -12.37
CA ASP A 29 -9.04 2.87 -13.83
C ASP A 29 -7.81 3.41 -14.59
N GLN A 30 -7.18 4.51 -14.11
CA GLN A 30 -5.92 5.02 -14.67
C GLN A 30 -4.77 4.01 -14.50
N PHE A 31 -4.67 3.37 -13.34
CA PHE A 31 -3.66 2.35 -13.09
C PHE A 31 -3.83 1.14 -14.01
N VAL A 32 -5.07 0.64 -14.16
CA VAL A 32 -5.43 -0.45 -15.07
C VAL A 32 -5.12 -0.09 -16.52
N GLN A 33 -5.43 1.14 -16.96
CA GLN A 33 -5.07 1.62 -18.30
C GLN A 33 -3.55 1.56 -18.49
N ALA A 34 -2.77 1.98 -17.48
CA ALA A 34 -1.32 1.88 -17.58
C ALA A 34 -0.82 0.43 -17.63
N VAL A 35 -1.46 -0.51 -16.93
CA VAL A 35 -1.16 -1.95 -17.07
C VAL A 35 -1.43 -2.44 -18.50
N GLU A 36 -2.53 -2.01 -19.11
CA GLU A 36 -2.88 -2.35 -20.50
C GLU A 36 -1.85 -1.80 -21.52
N GLU A 37 -1.39 -0.57 -21.32
CA GLU A 37 -0.46 0.12 -22.21
C GLU A 37 0.99 -0.38 -22.04
N GLU A 38 1.48 -0.48 -20.81
CA GLU A 38 2.89 -0.77 -20.49
C GLU A 38 3.18 -2.27 -20.33
N LYS A 39 2.15 -3.09 -20.14
CA LYS A 39 2.20 -4.56 -20.05
C LYS A 39 3.28 -5.07 -19.10
N PRO A 40 3.21 -4.75 -17.80
CA PRO A 40 4.14 -5.33 -16.82
C PRO A 40 4.00 -6.86 -16.79
N ASP A 41 5.10 -7.54 -16.47
CA ASP A 41 5.11 -8.99 -16.26
C ASP A 41 4.33 -9.39 -14.99
N VAL A 42 4.26 -8.48 -14.01
CA VAL A 42 3.49 -8.67 -12.77
C VAL A 42 3.13 -7.33 -12.12
N VAL A 43 1.95 -7.29 -11.51
CA VAL A 43 1.49 -6.21 -10.61
C VAL A 43 1.64 -6.67 -9.16
N ILE A 44 2.21 -5.83 -8.32
CA ILE A 44 2.40 -6.02 -6.88
C ILE A 44 1.50 -5.04 -6.12
N ILE A 45 0.70 -5.56 -5.19
CA ILE A 45 -0.11 -4.81 -4.22
C ILE A 45 0.39 -5.15 -2.80
N ALA A 46 1.22 -4.28 -2.23
CA ALA A 46 1.92 -4.53 -0.97
C ALA A 46 1.09 -4.21 0.30
N GLY A 47 -0.15 -4.72 0.36
CA GLY A 47 -1.00 -4.61 1.54
C GLY A 47 -2.03 -3.48 1.53
N ASP A 48 -2.88 -3.51 2.55
CA ASP A 48 -4.02 -2.62 2.80
C ASP A 48 -4.91 -2.45 1.57
N LEU A 49 -5.46 -3.57 1.10
CA LEU A 49 -6.43 -3.58 0.00
C LEU A 49 -7.70 -2.84 0.43
N TYR A 50 -8.17 -3.06 1.66
CA TYR A 50 -9.36 -2.43 2.23
C TYR A 50 -9.01 -1.50 3.40
N ASP A 51 -9.83 -0.47 3.63
CA ASP A 51 -9.64 0.43 4.79
C ASP A 51 -9.95 -0.25 6.14
N ARG A 52 -10.68 -1.37 6.12
CA ARG A 52 -11.11 -2.08 7.33
C ARG A 52 -11.35 -3.55 7.06
N ALA A 53 -11.22 -4.36 8.11
CA ALA A 53 -11.39 -5.81 8.07
C ALA A 53 -12.77 -6.28 7.56
N ILE A 54 -13.80 -5.46 7.73
CA ILE A 54 -15.14 -5.68 7.17
C ILE A 54 -15.47 -4.52 6.23
N PRO A 55 -15.04 -4.59 4.95
CA PRO A 55 -15.26 -3.50 3.99
C PRO A 55 -16.73 -3.38 3.59
N PRO A 56 -17.16 -2.19 3.11
CA PRO A 56 -18.45 -2.02 2.48
C PRO A 56 -18.51 -2.79 1.14
N THR A 57 -19.72 -3.14 0.69
CA THR A 57 -19.93 -3.94 -0.53
C THR A 57 -19.31 -3.27 -1.76
N GLU A 58 -19.45 -1.95 -1.89
CA GLU A 58 -18.93 -1.20 -3.02
C GLU A 58 -17.40 -1.27 -3.14
N ALA A 59 -16.70 -1.39 -2.00
CA ALA A 59 -15.24 -1.58 -2.00
C ALA A 59 -14.86 -2.99 -2.45
N VAL A 60 -15.64 -4.00 -2.05
CA VAL A 60 -15.44 -5.40 -2.47
C VAL A 60 -15.67 -5.55 -3.97
N ASP A 61 -16.75 -4.96 -4.48
CA ASP A 61 -17.06 -4.97 -5.91
C ASP A 61 -15.98 -4.25 -6.71
N LEU A 62 -15.50 -3.10 -6.24
CA LEU A 62 -14.40 -2.38 -6.89
C LEU A 62 -13.11 -3.20 -6.94
N LEU A 63 -12.72 -3.86 -5.85
CA LEU A 63 -11.53 -4.71 -5.87
C LEU A 63 -11.70 -5.87 -6.86
N ASN A 64 -12.87 -6.52 -6.84
CA ASN A 64 -13.18 -7.62 -7.75
C ASN A 64 -13.05 -7.19 -9.21
N ASP A 65 -13.67 -6.05 -9.58
CA ASP A 65 -13.67 -5.55 -10.96
C ASP A 65 -12.25 -5.22 -11.45
N VAL A 66 -11.43 -4.57 -10.59
CA VAL A 66 -10.04 -4.23 -10.92
C VAL A 66 -9.18 -5.47 -11.08
N LEU A 67 -9.27 -6.44 -10.14
CA LEU A 67 -8.50 -7.67 -10.23
C LEU A 67 -8.94 -8.53 -11.41
N GLN A 68 -10.24 -8.63 -11.68
CA GLN A 68 -10.76 -9.33 -12.86
C GLN A 68 -10.20 -8.71 -14.14
N LYS A 69 -10.19 -7.38 -14.22
CA LYS A 69 -9.67 -6.67 -15.39
C LYS A 69 -8.18 -6.96 -15.62
N ILE A 70 -7.36 -6.87 -14.57
CA ILE A 70 -5.91 -7.10 -14.68
C ILE A 70 -5.59 -8.58 -14.96
N VAL A 71 -6.17 -9.49 -14.18
CA VAL A 71 -5.78 -10.91 -14.17
C VAL A 71 -6.43 -11.68 -15.32
N ILE A 72 -7.70 -11.41 -15.62
CA ILE A 72 -8.47 -12.20 -16.61
C ILE A 72 -8.43 -11.53 -17.98
N ASP A 73 -8.81 -10.25 -18.07
CA ASP A 73 -8.91 -9.58 -19.37
C ASP A 73 -7.52 -9.23 -19.94
N LEU A 74 -6.64 -8.67 -19.10
CA LEU A 74 -5.28 -8.28 -19.50
C LEU A 74 -4.25 -9.40 -19.31
N GLN A 75 -4.65 -10.54 -18.73
CA GLN A 75 -3.80 -11.71 -18.48
C GLN A 75 -2.49 -11.37 -17.75
N THR A 76 -2.50 -10.34 -16.91
CA THR A 76 -1.34 -9.89 -16.15
C THR A 76 -1.39 -10.46 -14.73
N PRO A 77 -0.37 -11.22 -14.30
CA PRO A 77 -0.29 -11.73 -12.94
C PRO A 77 -0.36 -10.62 -11.89
N VAL A 78 -1.06 -10.91 -10.79
CA VAL A 78 -1.13 -10.03 -9.61
C VAL A 78 -0.61 -10.77 -8.39
N ILE A 79 0.31 -10.15 -7.68
CA ILE A 79 0.81 -10.56 -6.37
C ILE A 79 0.29 -9.56 -5.34
N ALA A 80 -0.38 -10.06 -4.30
CA ALA A 80 -0.93 -9.23 -3.25
C ALA A 80 -0.74 -9.86 -1.87
N VAL A 81 -0.47 -9.03 -0.87
CA VAL A 81 -0.43 -9.43 0.54
C VAL A 81 -1.48 -8.67 1.33
N ALA A 82 -1.96 -9.21 2.45
CA ALA A 82 -2.78 -8.43 3.39
C ALA A 82 -1.92 -7.43 4.17
N GLY A 83 -2.45 -6.23 4.40
CA GLY A 83 -1.89 -5.27 5.35
C GLY A 83 -2.56 -5.33 6.72
N ASN A 84 -2.29 -4.34 7.58
CA ASN A 84 -2.81 -4.31 8.95
C ASN A 84 -4.28 -3.85 9.06
N HIS A 85 -4.86 -3.29 8.00
CA HIS A 85 -6.29 -2.95 7.93
C HIS A 85 -7.16 -4.10 7.45
N ASP A 86 -6.58 -5.01 6.68
CA ASP A 86 -7.27 -6.15 6.08
C ASP A 86 -7.63 -7.22 7.11
N SER A 87 -8.60 -8.07 6.77
CA SER A 87 -8.84 -9.31 7.51
C SER A 87 -8.02 -10.44 6.87
N PRO A 88 -7.06 -11.05 7.60
CA PRO A 88 -6.23 -12.13 7.07
C PRO A 88 -7.03 -13.26 6.42
N ASP A 89 -8.07 -13.75 7.12
CA ASP A 89 -8.90 -14.86 6.66
C ASP A 89 -9.71 -14.50 5.41
N ARG A 90 -10.25 -13.28 5.34
CA ARG A 90 -11.07 -12.84 4.20
C ARG A 90 -10.23 -12.61 2.95
N ILE A 91 -9.03 -12.04 3.10
CA ILE A 91 -8.09 -11.88 1.99
C ILE A 91 -7.56 -13.23 1.52
N HIS A 92 -7.27 -14.15 2.43
CA HIS A 92 -6.75 -15.47 2.08
C HIS A 92 -7.82 -16.41 1.48
N PHE A 93 -9.11 -16.11 1.66
CA PHE A 93 -10.19 -16.94 1.16
C PHE A 93 -10.11 -17.14 -0.36
N GLY A 94 -10.10 -18.39 -0.80
CA GLY A 94 -10.06 -18.75 -2.23
C GLY A 94 -8.69 -18.58 -2.91
N SER A 95 -7.63 -18.21 -2.17
CA SER A 95 -6.27 -18.01 -2.70
C SER A 95 -5.77 -19.20 -3.54
N SER A 96 -6.01 -20.43 -3.08
CA SER A 96 -5.61 -21.66 -3.77
C SER A 96 -6.32 -21.88 -5.12
N LEU A 97 -7.55 -21.38 -5.27
CA LEU A 97 -8.30 -21.40 -6.53
C LEU A 97 -7.79 -20.31 -7.48
N MET A 98 -7.61 -19.10 -6.94
CA MET A 98 -7.19 -17.91 -7.68
C MET A 98 -5.75 -18.01 -8.22
N LYS A 99 -4.87 -18.71 -7.49
CA LYS A 99 -3.47 -18.96 -7.89
C LYS A 99 -3.33 -19.53 -9.31
N LYS A 100 -4.29 -20.37 -9.74
CA LYS A 100 -4.26 -20.99 -11.08
C LYS A 100 -4.53 -20.01 -12.22
N GLN A 101 -5.10 -18.84 -11.93
CA GLN A 101 -5.41 -17.80 -12.92
C GLN A 101 -4.38 -16.67 -12.91
N GLY A 102 -3.34 -16.74 -12.08
CA GLY A 102 -2.33 -15.69 -11.97
C GLY A 102 -2.60 -14.66 -10.87
N LEU A 103 -3.58 -14.88 -9.99
CA LEU A 103 -3.79 -14.08 -8.79
C LEU A 103 -3.21 -14.78 -7.57
N PHE A 104 -2.06 -14.28 -7.09
CA PHE A 104 -1.32 -14.78 -5.95
C PHE A 104 -1.57 -13.88 -4.74
N ILE A 105 -2.58 -14.23 -3.94
CA ILE A 105 -2.95 -13.45 -2.77
C ILE A 105 -2.64 -14.20 -1.46
N VAL A 106 -1.92 -13.55 -0.55
CA VAL A 106 -1.55 -14.12 0.74
C VAL A 106 -2.09 -13.23 1.86
N GLY A 107 -3.16 -13.69 2.51
CA GLY A 107 -3.73 -12.98 3.66
C GLY A 107 -3.17 -13.39 5.03
N GLN A 108 -2.68 -14.62 5.18
CA GLN A 108 -2.23 -15.18 6.45
C GLN A 108 -0.74 -15.47 6.41
N PHE A 109 -0.04 -15.15 7.50
CA PHE A 109 1.33 -15.63 7.71
C PHE A 109 1.33 -17.15 7.96
N GLN A 110 2.10 -17.89 7.17
CA GLN A 110 2.11 -19.35 7.18
C GLN A 110 3.55 -19.88 7.18
N PHE A 111 3.74 -21.03 7.83
CA PHE A 111 4.99 -21.79 7.83
C PHE A 111 4.67 -23.29 7.78
N PRO A 112 5.35 -24.12 6.96
CA PRO A 112 6.43 -23.76 6.04
C PRO A 112 5.97 -22.78 4.95
N TYR A 113 6.90 -21.93 4.56
CA TYR A 113 6.69 -20.85 3.61
C TYR A 113 7.30 -21.21 2.26
N GLU A 114 6.64 -20.84 1.16
CA GLU A 114 7.14 -21.06 -0.20
C GLU A 114 6.98 -19.77 -1.04
N PRO A 115 8.01 -19.35 -1.80
CA PRO A 115 7.89 -18.21 -2.69
C PRO A 115 6.99 -18.49 -3.88
N ILE A 116 6.47 -17.42 -4.50
CA ILE A 116 5.85 -17.49 -5.81
C ILE A 116 6.94 -17.34 -6.86
N ILE A 117 7.10 -18.34 -7.72
CA ILE A 117 8.12 -18.34 -8.77
C ILE A 117 7.47 -17.93 -10.10
N LEU A 118 7.93 -16.82 -10.66
CA LEU A 118 7.63 -16.41 -12.03
C LEU A 118 8.91 -16.47 -12.87
N ASN A 119 8.78 -16.47 -14.20
CA ASN A 119 9.90 -16.58 -15.11
C ASN A 119 9.86 -15.43 -16.12
N ASP A 120 11.03 -14.87 -16.45
CA ASP A 120 11.22 -14.07 -17.66
C ASP A 120 12.29 -14.73 -18.56
N GLU A 121 12.78 -14.01 -19.57
CA GLU A 121 13.81 -14.50 -20.49
C GLU A 121 15.18 -14.79 -19.83
N TYR A 122 15.44 -14.24 -18.64
CA TYR A 122 16.69 -14.39 -17.88
C TYR A 122 16.59 -15.47 -16.79
N GLY A 123 15.42 -16.08 -16.59
CA GLY A 123 15.20 -17.18 -15.65
C GLY A 123 14.21 -16.85 -14.54
N GLU A 124 14.35 -17.54 -13.41
CA GLU A 124 13.40 -17.45 -12.30
C GLU A 124 13.53 -16.13 -11.52
N VAL A 125 12.37 -15.60 -11.12
CA VAL A 125 12.24 -14.54 -10.13
C VAL A 125 11.32 -15.06 -9.02
N HIS A 126 11.88 -15.15 -7.81
CA HIS A 126 11.20 -15.63 -6.62
C HIS A 126 10.63 -14.44 -5.85
N PHE A 127 9.30 -14.36 -5.82
CA PHE A 127 8.56 -13.35 -5.07
C PHE A 127 8.22 -13.86 -3.69
N HIS A 128 8.60 -13.07 -2.69
CA HIS A 128 8.41 -13.41 -1.30
C HIS A 128 7.28 -12.64 -0.63
N LEU A 129 6.12 -13.28 -0.51
CA LEU A 129 4.86 -12.64 -0.11
C LEU A 129 4.62 -12.78 1.39
N ILE A 130 4.98 -11.76 2.15
CA ILE A 130 4.86 -11.74 3.61
C ILE A 130 3.78 -10.75 4.04
N PRO A 131 2.56 -11.20 4.37
CA PRO A 131 1.51 -10.30 4.85
C PRO A 131 1.85 -9.73 6.22
N TYR A 132 1.17 -8.65 6.57
CA TYR A 132 1.18 -8.17 7.95
C TYR A 132 0.72 -9.28 8.90
N ALA A 133 1.44 -9.45 10.00
CA ALA A 133 1.05 -10.34 11.08
C ALA A 133 1.56 -9.81 12.42
N ASP A 134 0.69 -9.82 13.42
CA ASP A 134 1.08 -9.51 14.79
C ASP A 134 2.22 -10.45 15.26
N PRO A 135 3.17 -9.96 16.08
CA PRO A 135 4.23 -10.81 16.64
C PRO A 135 3.71 -12.05 17.38
N SER A 136 2.49 -11.98 17.93
CA SER A 136 1.84 -13.13 18.58
C SER A 136 1.45 -14.24 17.59
N ILE A 137 1.02 -13.87 16.39
CA ILE A 137 0.71 -14.81 15.30
C ILE A 137 2.01 -15.44 14.81
N VAL A 138 3.04 -14.61 14.54
CA VAL A 138 4.35 -15.11 14.08
C VAL A 138 4.97 -16.06 15.10
N ARG A 139 4.97 -15.68 16.40
CA ARG A 139 5.42 -16.54 17.51
C ARG A 139 4.72 -17.89 17.51
N HIS A 140 3.39 -17.89 17.34
CA HIS A 140 2.60 -19.11 17.34
C HIS A 140 2.90 -20.00 16.13
N VAL A 141 2.97 -19.41 14.93
CA VAL A 141 3.21 -20.13 13.67
C VAL A 141 4.63 -20.72 13.62
N LEU A 142 5.64 -19.93 13.98
CA LEU A 142 7.05 -20.38 14.02
C LEU A 142 7.36 -21.23 15.26
N LYS A 143 6.47 -21.26 16.27
CA LYS A 143 6.68 -21.90 17.57
C LYS A 143 7.96 -21.41 18.25
N ASN A 144 8.21 -20.09 18.18
CA ASN A 144 9.44 -19.46 18.65
C ASN A 144 9.15 -18.32 19.64
N GLU A 145 9.38 -18.58 20.93
CA GLU A 145 9.13 -17.66 22.05
C GLU A 145 10.03 -16.40 22.04
N ASP A 146 11.07 -16.36 21.21
CA ASP A 146 11.94 -15.18 21.07
C ASP A 146 11.30 -14.07 20.23
N VAL A 147 10.20 -14.36 19.52
CA VAL A 147 9.43 -13.34 18.79
C VAL A 147 8.68 -12.46 19.80
N ARG A 148 9.19 -11.26 20.08
CA ARG A 148 8.59 -10.31 21.06
C ARG A 148 8.14 -9.00 20.42
N SER A 149 8.66 -8.68 19.25
CA SER A 149 8.42 -7.44 18.51
C SER A 149 8.25 -7.71 17.02
N HIS A 150 7.88 -6.68 16.25
CA HIS A 150 7.85 -6.77 14.78
C HIS A 150 9.27 -6.98 14.22
N ASP A 151 10.27 -6.34 14.80
CA ASP A 151 11.68 -6.54 14.44
C ASP A 151 12.13 -7.99 14.69
N ASP A 152 11.83 -8.56 15.86
CA ASP A 152 12.16 -9.96 16.14
C ASP A 152 11.46 -10.92 15.18
N ALA A 153 10.18 -10.69 14.90
CA ALA A 153 9.39 -11.48 13.96
C ALA A 153 10.05 -11.50 12.59
N MET A 154 10.38 -10.32 12.05
CA MET A 154 11.01 -10.21 10.74
C MET A 154 12.42 -10.79 10.75
N ARG A 155 13.25 -10.48 11.75
CA ARG A 155 14.63 -10.99 11.86
C ARG A 155 14.67 -12.51 11.89
N ILE A 156 13.84 -13.14 12.72
CA ILE A 156 13.78 -14.60 12.85
C ILE A 156 13.32 -15.23 11.54
N PHE A 157 12.24 -14.72 10.96
CA PHE A 157 11.75 -15.21 9.68
C PHE A 157 12.79 -15.06 8.56
N MET A 158 13.47 -13.92 8.47
CA MET A 158 14.48 -13.64 7.45
C MET A 158 15.71 -14.53 7.57
N ASN A 159 16.10 -14.90 8.79
CA ASN A 159 17.17 -15.87 9.01
C ASN A 159 16.79 -17.23 8.43
N GLU A 160 15.62 -17.75 8.77
CA GLU A 160 15.11 -19.04 8.26
C GLU A 160 14.94 -19.03 6.74
N LEU A 161 14.33 -17.96 6.21
CA LEU A 161 14.15 -17.80 4.77
C LEU A 161 15.49 -17.88 4.04
N SER A 162 16.49 -17.18 4.55
CA SER A 162 17.77 -17.05 3.87
C SER A 162 18.62 -18.32 3.80
N GLU A 163 18.31 -19.34 4.60
CA GLU A 163 18.91 -20.67 4.49
C GLU A 163 18.37 -21.45 3.28
N THR A 164 17.18 -21.08 2.80
CA THR A 164 16.44 -21.79 1.75
C THR A 164 16.40 -21.05 0.41
N MET A 165 16.91 -19.81 0.36
CA MET A 165 16.95 -19.01 -0.86
C MET A 165 17.92 -19.60 -1.90
N ASP A 166 17.44 -19.71 -3.14
CA ASP A 166 18.26 -20.10 -4.28
C ASP A 166 19.19 -18.94 -4.70
N LYS A 167 20.49 -19.14 -4.61
CA LYS A 167 21.49 -18.10 -4.88
C LYS A 167 21.56 -17.68 -6.34
N GLU A 168 21.07 -18.51 -7.25
CA GLU A 168 21.10 -18.23 -8.69
C GLU A 168 19.82 -17.52 -9.16
N ALA A 169 18.80 -17.41 -8.29
CA ALA A 169 17.54 -16.76 -8.62
C ALA A 169 17.56 -15.27 -8.27
N ARG A 170 16.78 -14.48 -9.02
CA ARG A 170 16.45 -13.11 -8.61
C ARG A 170 15.33 -13.16 -7.57
N HIS A 171 15.36 -12.25 -6.62
CA HIS A 171 14.50 -12.27 -5.44
C HIS A 171 13.84 -10.93 -5.20
N VAL A 172 12.51 -10.93 -5.05
CA VAL A 172 11.71 -9.75 -4.73
C VAL A 172 10.98 -9.99 -3.42
N PHE A 173 11.16 -9.13 -2.42
CA PHE A 173 10.34 -9.15 -1.21
C PHE A 173 9.08 -8.31 -1.42
N VAL A 174 7.93 -8.81 -0.96
CA VAL A 174 6.66 -8.09 -0.93
C VAL A 174 6.10 -8.20 0.48
N GLY A 175 5.94 -7.07 1.17
CA GLY A 175 5.39 -7.12 2.52
C GLY A 175 4.83 -5.80 3.01
N HIS A 176 4.25 -5.87 4.21
CA HIS A 176 3.54 -4.76 4.83
C HIS A 176 3.98 -4.63 6.29
N ALA A 177 4.83 -3.63 6.56
CA ALA A 177 5.47 -3.40 7.85
C ALA A 177 5.96 -1.95 7.94
N PHE A 178 6.29 -1.47 9.14
CA PHE A 178 6.99 -0.20 9.33
C PHE A 178 8.50 -0.47 9.35
N VAL A 179 9.18 -0.27 8.22
CA VAL A 179 10.61 -0.49 8.03
C VAL A 179 11.32 0.83 8.12
N THR A 180 12.34 0.91 8.97
CA THR A 180 13.21 2.09 9.13
C THR A 180 14.66 1.71 8.90
N SER A 181 15.53 2.70 8.73
CA SER A 181 16.94 2.44 8.36
C SER A 181 17.65 1.54 9.38
N ALA A 182 17.34 1.72 10.67
CA ALA A 182 17.97 1.01 11.79
C ALA A 182 16.98 0.21 12.69
N GLY A 183 15.69 0.16 12.37
CA GLY A 183 14.68 -0.43 13.27
C GLY A 183 14.37 0.46 14.47
N GLU A 184 14.60 1.76 14.33
CA GLU A 184 14.34 2.78 15.34
C GLU A 184 13.14 3.65 14.94
N ALA A 185 12.65 4.45 15.88
CA ALA A 185 11.53 5.34 15.65
C ALA A 185 11.86 6.44 14.65
N GLU A 186 11.01 6.58 13.65
CA GLU A 186 11.04 7.66 12.67
C GLU A 186 9.67 8.33 12.62
N GLU A 187 9.64 9.62 12.22
CA GLU A 187 8.38 10.36 12.14
C GLU A 187 7.46 9.76 11.07
N ASN A 188 6.21 9.55 11.44
CA ASN A 188 5.16 9.21 10.49
C ASN A 188 4.74 10.49 9.73
N THR A 189 4.68 10.38 8.41
CA THR A 189 4.37 11.50 7.50
C THR A 189 2.89 11.59 7.14
N SER A 190 2.06 10.68 7.66
CA SER A 190 0.62 10.60 7.43
C SER A 190 -0.16 10.28 8.70
N ASP A 191 -1.25 11.01 8.93
CA ASP A 191 -2.18 10.73 10.04
C ASP A 191 -3.22 9.65 9.70
N ALA A 192 -3.26 9.18 8.44
CA ALA A 192 -4.19 8.11 8.03
C ALA A 192 -3.71 6.71 8.42
N GLU A 193 -2.43 6.58 8.72
CA GLU A 193 -1.76 5.33 9.09
C GLU A 193 -2.10 4.95 10.53
N ARG A 194 -2.26 3.65 10.79
CA ARG A 194 -2.49 3.15 12.15
C ARG A 194 -1.16 2.73 12.77
N PRO A 195 -0.86 3.15 14.02
CA PRO A 195 0.26 2.59 14.77
C PRO A 195 0.16 1.06 14.80
N LEU A 196 1.26 0.35 14.52
CA LEU A 196 1.25 -1.12 14.48
C LEU A 196 1.32 -1.75 15.87
N SER A 197 1.68 -0.97 16.88
CA SER A 197 1.84 -1.46 18.26
C SER A 197 1.47 -0.40 19.28
N ILE A 198 0.91 -0.84 20.40
CA ILE A 198 0.77 -0.02 21.62
C ILE A 198 1.80 -0.52 22.63
N GLY A 199 2.96 0.15 22.72
CA GLY A 199 3.95 -0.10 23.78
C GLY A 199 5.02 -1.16 23.49
N GLY A 200 5.26 -1.52 22.22
CA GLY A 200 6.40 -2.36 21.77
C GLY A 200 7.01 -1.83 20.46
N ALA A 201 8.19 -2.32 20.05
CA ALA A 201 8.83 -1.88 18.81
C ALA A 201 8.00 -2.29 17.58
N GLU A 202 7.46 -1.30 16.87
CA GLU A 202 6.76 -1.44 15.60
C GLU A 202 7.70 -1.43 14.38
N TYR A 203 8.89 -0.86 14.56
CA TYR A 203 9.86 -0.68 13.50
C TYR A 203 10.64 -1.95 13.21
N VAL A 204 10.93 -2.18 11.93
CA VAL A 204 11.70 -3.30 11.40
C VAL A 204 12.97 -2.77 10.77
N ASN A 205 14.10 -3.40 11.07
CA ASN A 205 15.38 -2.98 10.52
C ASN A 205 15.51 -3.29 9.02
N SER A 206 15.80 -2.26 8.21
CA SER A 206 15.96 -2.39 6.76
C SER A 206 17.11 -3.32 6.30
N HIS A 207 18.07 -3.66 7.15
CA HIS A 207 19.19 -4.55 6.82
C HIS A 207 18.76 -5.99 6.57
N TYR A 208 17.59 -6.40 7.06
CA TYR A 208 17.08 -7.75 6.79
C TYR A 208 16.74 -7.98 5.31
N PHE A 209 16.61 -6.91 4.54
CA PHE A 209 16.24 -6.96 3.13
C PHE A 209 17.44 -6.92 2.16
N ASP A 210 18.69 -6.96 2.66
CA ASP A 210 19.92 -6.89 1.85
C ASP A 210 20.07 -8.01 0.80
N LYS A 211 19.35 -9.12 0.97
CA LYS A 211 19.41 -10.28 0.08
C LYS A 211 18.42 -10.20 -1.09
N PHE A 212 17.53 -9.19 -1.10
CA PHE A 212 16.55 -9.02 -2.18
C PHE A 212 17.05 -8.00 -3.20
N HIS A 213 16.76 -8.29 -4.46
CA HIS A 213 17.04 -7.40 -5.59
C HIS A 213 16.08 -6.21 -5.59
N TYR A 214 14.86 -6.42 -5.11
CA TYR A 214 13.87 -5.38 -4.86
C TYR A 214 12.98 -5.72 -3.67
N THR A 215 12.62 -4.71 -2.88
CA THR A 215 11.73 -4.84 -1.71
C THR A 215 10.56 -3.88 -1.88
N ALA A 216 9.39 -4.44 -2.15
CA ALA A 216 8.12 -3.76 -2.30
C ALA A 216 7.38 -3.70 -0.95
N LEU A 217 7.33 -2.53 -0.34
CA LEU A 217 6.68 -2.29 0.94
C LEU A 217 5.40 -1.46 0.78
N GLY A 218 4.38 -1.81 1.56
CA GLY A 218 3.27 -0.92 1.93
C GLY A 218 3.24 -0.70 3.43
N HIS A 219 2.25 0.08 3.89
CA HIS A 219 1.98 0.62 5.23
C HIS A 219 2.11 2.14 5.27
N LEU A 220 3.21 2.67 4.71
CA LEU A 220 3.48 4.11 4.72
C LEU A 220 2.94 4.77 3.44
N HIS A 221 2.04 5.74 3.59
CA HIS A 221 1.31 6.41 2.52
C HIS A 221 2.15 7.42 1.73
N GLN A 222 3.29 7.83 2.27
CA GLN A 222 4.28 8.61 1.52
C GLN A 222 5.24 7.66 0.82
N ALA A 223 5.35 7.81 -0.51
CA ALA A 223 6.36 7.08 -1.22
C ALA A 223 7.76 7.62 -0.95
N HIS A 224 8.67 6.72 -0.62
CA HIS A 224 10.08 7.01 -0.39
C HIS A 224 10.88 5.71 -0.48
N PHE A 225 12.19 5.82 -0.38
CA PHE A 225 13.06 4.67 -0.18
C PHE A 225 13.57 4.64 1.25
N VAL A 226 13.91 3.45 1.76
CA VAL A 226 14.56 3.28 3.06
C VAL A 226 15.97 2.80 2.81
N ARG A 227 16.98 3.53 3.31
CA ARG A 227 18.42 3.26 3.19
C ARG A 227 18.99 3.28 1.76
N ASN A 228 18.36 2.62 0.79
CA ASN A 228 18.76 2.61 -0.61
C ASN A 228 17.52 2.49 -1.53
N GLU A 229 17.71 2.73 -2.83
CA GLU A 229 16.61 2.84 -3.79
C GLU A 229 15.85 1.52 -4.04
N THR A 230 16.39 0.35 -3.66
CA THR A 230 15.72 -0.95 -3.90
C THR A 230 14.73 -1.34 -2.80
N ILE A 231 14.72 -0.61 -1.67
CA ILE A 231 13.74 -0.77 -0.59
C ILE A 231 12.75 0.38 -0.65
N ARG A 232 11.53 0.12 -1.13
CA ARG A 232 10.57 1.16 -1.49
C ARG A 232 9.25 1.01 -0.76
N TYR A 233 8.75 2.12 -0.25
CA TYR A 233 7.32 2.34 -0.07
C TYR A 233 6.75 2.96 -1.33
N SER A 234 5.78 2.30 -1.96
CA SER A 234 5.06 2.89 -3.10
C SER A 234 4.15 4.05 -2.68
N GLY A 235 3.69 4.02 -1.42
CA GLY A 235 2.66 4.91 -0.91
C GLY A 235 1.28 4.57 -1.47
N SER A 236 0.27 5.22 -0.90
CA SER A 236 -1.10 5.05 -1.38
C SER A 236 -1.31 5.71 -2.76
N PRO A 237 -2.28 5.22 -3.56
CA PRO A 237 -2.60 5.77 -4.86
C PRO A 237 -3.39 7.09 -4.77
N LEU A 238 -3.92 7.42 -3.59
CA LEU A 238 -4.71 8.61 -3.29
C LEU A 238 -4.31 9.22 -1.94
N ALA A 239 -4.62 10.50 -1.73
CA ALA A 239 -4.48 11.13 -0.42
C ALA A 239 -5.64 10.74 0.49
N TYR A 240 -5.34 10.21 1.69
CA TYR A 240 -6.35 9.78 2.67
C TYR A 240 -6.38 10.60 3.95
N SER A 241 -5.40 11.48 4.15
CA SER A 241 -5.36 12.48 5.22
C SER A 241 -4.81 13.81 4.68
N ILE A 242 -5.16 14.92 5.34
CA ILE A 242 -4.69 16.26 4.98
C ILE A 242 -3.17 16.40 5.08
N SER A 243 -2.52 15.63 5.96
CA SER A 243 -1.06 15.54 6.02
C SER A 243 -0.45 15.07 4.69
N GLU A 244 -1.22 14.36 3.87
CA GLU A 244 -0.80 13.85 2.57
C GLU A 244 -1.07 14.82 1.39
N GLU A 245 -1.56 16.04 1.63
CA GLU A 245 -1.89 17.04 0.59
C GLU A 245 -0.76 17.27 -0.43
N LYS A 246 0.49 17.18 0.03
CA LYS A 246 1.69 17.41 -0.79
C LYS A 246 2.32 16.13 -1.34
N HIS A 247 1.78 14.97 -0.99
CA HIS A 247 2.33 13.68 -1.41
C HIS A 247 2.06 13.48 -2.91
N LYS A 248 3.08 13.03 -3.63
CA LYS A 248 2.95 12.64 -5.03
C LYS A 248 2.37 11.23 -5.10
N LYS A 249 1.09 11.10 -5.38
CA LYS A 249 0.37 9.81 -5.38
C LYS A 249 0.52 9.07 -6.70
N GLY A 250 0.63 7.74 -6.64
CA GLY A 250 0.86 6.91 -7.81
C GLY A 250 1.47 5.55 -7.47
N TYR A 251 2.28 5.02 -8.39
CA TYR A 251 2.88 3.69 -8.30
C TYR A 251 4.29 3.70 -8.89
N TYR A 252 5.08 2.65 -8.66
CA TYR A 252 6.38 2.48 -9.30
C TYR A 252 6.32 1.50 -10.45
N ILE A 253 7.03 1.83 -11.53
CA ILE A 253 7.50 0.86 -12.52
C ILE A 253 8.92 0.47 -12.12
N VAL A 254 9.17 -0.83 -12.04
CA VAL A 254 10.47 -1.40 -11.67
C VAL A 254 10.88 -2.36 -12.77
N GLU A 255 12.06 -2.15 -13.36
CA GLU A 255 12.64 -3.09 -14.31
C GLU A 255 13.83 -3.80 -13.67
N LEU A 256 13.73 -5.12 -13.55
CA LEU A 256 14.82 -6.01 -13.15
C LEU A 256 15.49 -6.57 -14.40
N ASP A 257 16.80 -6.41 -14.51
CA ASP A 257 17.60 -7.02 -15.57
C ASP A 257 18.00 -8.48 -15.28
N GLU A 258 18.92 -9.02 -16.07
CA GLU A 258 19.47 -10.38 -15.91
C GLU A 258 20.19 -10.57 -14.58
N GLN A 259 20.92 -9.55 -14.12
CA GLN A 259 21.67 -9.57 -12.85
C GLN A 259 20.79 -9.19 -11.65
N GLY A 260 19.55 -8.78 -11.90
CA GLY A 260 18.60 -8.30 -10.91
C GLY A 260 18.86 -6.87 -10.45
N GLU A 261 19.61 -6.08 -11.20
CA GLU A 261 19.66 -4.64 -10.94
C GLU A 261 18.31 -4.00 -11.25
N ALA A 262 17.83 -3.16 -10.33
CA ALA A 262 16.51 -2.55 -10.41
C ALA A 262 16.58 -1.09 -10.90
N THR A 263 15.97 -0.82 -12.06
CA THR A 263 15.66 0.55 -12.49
C THR A 263 14.26 0.91 -12.05
N ILE A 264 14.09 2.04 -11.37
CA ILE A 264 12.83 2.40 -10.70
C ILE A 264 12.36 3.77 -11.17
N GLU A 265 11.12 3.86 -11.60
CA GLU A 265 10.50 5.11 -12.03
C GLU A 265 9.12 5.28 -11.40
N LYS A 266 8.83 6.49 -10.90
CA LYS A 266 7.51 6.79 -10.32
C LYS A 266 6.55 7.32 -11.38
N ARG A 267 5.42 6.66 -11.53
CA ARG A 267 4.26 7.16 -12.29
C ARG A 267 3.27 7.82 -11.33
N LEU A 268 2.69 8.94 -11.75
CA LEU A 268 1.72 9.69 -10.94
C LEU A 268 0.31 9.39 -11.41
N LEU A 269 -0.62 9.36 -10.46
CA LEU A 269 -2.06 9.23 -10.72
C LEU A 269 -2.74 10.56 -10.44
N ALA A 270 -3.76 10.89 -11.24
CA ALA A 270 -4.49 12.14 -11.10
C ALA A 270 -5.81 11.90 -10.34
N PRO A 271 -5.98 12.45 -9.12
CA PRO A 271 -7.25 12.35 -8.42
C PRO A 271 -8.31 13.22 -9.10
N ARG A 272 -9.58 12.80 -9.06
CA ARG A 272 -10.71 13.66 -9.47
C ARG A 272 -10.87 14.85 -8.51
N ARG A 273 -10.87 14.58 -7.21
CA ARG A 273 -10.96 15.57 -6.13
C ARG A 273 -9.64 15.65 -5.39
N LYS A 274 -9.09 16.86 -5.25
CA LYS A 274 -7.86 17.06 -4.46
C LYS A 274 -8.20 17.15 -3.00
N MET A 275 -7.27 16.70 -2.15
CA MET A 275 -7.28 17.00 -0.74
C MET A 275 -6.37 18.18 -0.49
N ARG A 276 -6.91 19.28 0.07
CA ARG A 276 -6.13 20.51 0.22
C ARG A 276 -6.56 21.40 1.38
N THR A 277 -5.62 22.20 1.86
CA THR A 277 -5.86 23.22 2.89
C THR A 277 -6.22 24.55 2.24
N VAL A 278 -7.23 25.23 2.79
CA VAL A 278 -7.53 26.63 2.45
C VAL A 278 -7.54 27.46 3.74
N GLU A 279 -6.76 28.54 3.75
CA GLU A 279 -6.67 29.47 4.87
C GLU A 279 -7.18 30.83 4.41
N ALA A 280 -8.30 31.29 4.97
CA ALA A 280 -8.91 32.58 4.63
C ALA A 280 -9.96 32.97 5.69
N LYS A 281 -10.49 34.19 5.60
CA LYS A 281 -11.67 34.61 6.37
C LYS A 281 -12.96 34.08 5.74
N ILE A 282 -14.02 33.90 6.53
CA ILE A 282 -15.28 33.35 6.02
C ILE A 282 -15.87 34.14 4.84
N ASP A 283 -15.81 35.48 4.90
CA ASP A 283 -16.35 36.35 3.84
C ASP A 283 -15.55 36.26 2.53
N GLU A 284 -14.27 35.90 2.60
CA GLU A 284 -13.43 35.64 1.45
C GLU A 284 -13.74 34.25 0.87
N LEU A 285 -13.89 33.23 1.72
CA LEU A 285 -14.25 31.87 1.30
C LEU A 285 -15.58 31.85 0.54
N LEU A 286 -16.56 32.64 0.98
CA LEU A 286 -17.87 32.73 0.32
C LEU A 286 -17.84 33.34 -1.09
N GLN A 287 -16.72 33.96 -1.49
CA GLN A 287 -16.51 34.48 -2.84
C GLN A 287 -15.78 33.49 -3.76
N HIS A 288 -15.26 32.39 -3.22
CA HIS A 288 -14.60 31.37 -4.02
C HIS A 288 -15.61 30.62 -4.91
N PRO A 289 -15.18 30.10 -6.08
CA PRO A 289 -16.02 29.21 -6.86
C PRO A 289 -16.30 27.91 -6.10
N VAL A 290 -17.48 27.34 -6.33
CA VAL A 290 -17.84 26.03 -5.77
C VAL A 290 -16.85 24.96 -6.23
N SER A 291 -16.35 24.14 -5.31
CA SER A 291 -15.35 23.11 -5.58
C SER A 291 -15.69 21.83 -4.81
N GLU A 292 -15.67 20.69 -5.50
CA GLU A 292 -15.89 19.37 -4.90
C GLU A 292 -14.64 18.77 -4.26
N ASP A 293 -13.54 19.52 -4.16
CA ASP A 293 -12.33 19.04 -3.48
C ASP A 293 -12.62 18.73 -1.99
N TYR A 294 -11.81 17.83 -1.41
CA TYR A 294 -11.77 17.62 0.03
C TYR A 294 -10.98 18.76 0.67
N VAL A 295 -11.69 19.82 1.06
CA VAL A 295 -11.08 21.06 1.55
C VAL A 295 -11.07 21.11 3.07
N PHE A 296 -9.87 21.23 3.64
CA PHE A 296 -9.65 21.49 5.06
C PHE A 296 -9.52 22.99 5.26
N VAL A 297 -10.51 23.60 5.89
CA VAL A 297 -10.56 25.05 6.09
C VAL A 297 -9.93 25.43 7.42
N LYS A 298 -8.99 26.38 7.39
CA LYS A 298 -8.54 27.11 8.58
C LYS A 298 -9.03 28.55 8.49
N LEU A 299 -9.99 28.89 9.35
CA LEU A 299 -10.52 30.25 9.40
C LEU A 299 -9.53 31.19 10.07
N LEU A 300 -9.27 32.33 9.43
CA LEU A 300 -8.43 33.41 9.94
C LEU A 300 -9.25 34.52 10.61
N ASP A 301 -10.54 34.29 10.82
CA ASP A 301 -11.44 35.23 11.49
C ASP A 301 -11.03 35.44 12.95
N GLU A 302 -10.84 36.70 13.36
CA GLU A 302 -10.51 37.06 14.74
C GLU A 302 -11.72 36.98 15.68
N ASN A 303 -12.93 36.97 15.12
CA ASN A 303 -14.20 36.88 15.86
C ASN A 303 -14.91 35.56 15.56
N PRO A 304 -15.70 35.01 16.51
CA PRO A 304 -16.47 33.80 16.29
C PRO A 304 -17.40 33.91 15.07
N VAL A 305 -17.25 32.97 14.13
CA VAL A 305 -18.13 32.83 12.97
C VAL A 305 -19.33 31.97 13.36
N LEU A 306 -20.55 32.48 13.17
CA LEU A 306 -21.77 31.69 13.36
C LEU A 306 -21.96 30.68 12.22
N GLN A 307 -22.23 29.42 12.59
CA GLN A 307 -22.47 28.28 11.69
C GLN A 307 -21.43 28.17 10.55
N PRO A 308 -20.12 28.09 10.87
CA PRO A 308 -19.06 28.16 9.87
C PRO A 308 -19.15 27.00 8.87
N MET A 309 -19.49 25.79 9.32
CA MET A 309 -19.57 24.62 8.44
C MET A 309 -20.71 24.71 7.41
N GLU A 310 -21.87 25.26 7.77
CA GLU A 310 -22.97 25.44 6.81
C GLU A 310 -22.56 26.41 5.68
N LYS A 311 -21.88 27.49 6.05
CA LYS A 311 -21.35 28.48 5.11
C LYS A 311 -20.25 27.89 4.23
N ILE A 312 -19.27 27.22 4.85
CA ILE A 312 -18.16 26.57 4.14
C ILE A 312 -18.70 25.55 3.12
N ARG A 313 -19.68 24.71 3.51
CA ARG A 313 -20.25 23.68 2.63
C ARG A 313 -21.08 24.20 1.47
N SER A 314 -21.48 25.48 1.49
CA SER A 314 -22.09 26.14 0.32
C SER A 314 -21.08 26.36 -0.82
N VAL A 315 -19.79 26.35 -0.51
CA VAL A 315 -18.68 26.54 -1.46
C VAL A 315 -17.87 25.25 -1.64
N TYR A 316 -17.64 24.52 -0.54
CA TYR A 316 -16.90 23.27 -0.51
C TYR A 316 -17.78 22.14 0.03
N PRO A 317 -18.60 21.48 -0.79
CA PRO A 317 -19.54 20.47 -0.32
C PRO A 317 -18.91 19.31 0.45
N ASN A 318 -17.63 19.01 0.18
CA ASN A 318 -16.86 17.93 0.79
C ASN A 318 -15.92 18.41 1.92
N ALA A 319 -16.16 19.60 2.49
CA ALA A 319 -15.45 20.13 3.66
C ALA A 319 -16.03 19.65 5.01
#